data_AF-A0A354I870-F1
#
_entry.id   AF-A0A354I870-F1
#
_cell.length_a   1.000
_cell.length_b   1.000
_cell.length_c   1.000
_cell.angle_alpha   90.00
_cell.angle_beta   90.00
_cell.angle_gamma   90.00
#
_symmetry.space_group_name_H-M   'P 1'
#
loop_
_entity.id
_entity.type
_entity.pdbx_description
1 polymer ?
#
loop_
_entity_poly.entity_id
_entity_poly.type
_entity_poly.pdbx_seq_one_letter_code
_entity_poly.pdbx_strand_id
1 'polypeptide(L)'
;MKICFLIANISNKDGTERVTSMIANGLVNKGFEVGIITCKGDVHSFFTLDSRIKINTLHNENISNSLTRKIHSYNSIWKIVIRE
;
A
#
# COMPACT_ATOMS: atom_id res chain seq x y z
N MET A 1 16.51 7.22 -0.57
CA MET A 1 15.47 7.48 0.45
C MET A 1 14.24 6.67 0.07
N LYS A 2 13.60 6.00 1.03
CA LYS A 2 12.42 5.17 0.81
C LYS A 2 11.15 5.89 1.25
N ILE A 3 10.08 5.80 0.46
CA ILE A 3 8.77 6.39 0.76
C ILE A 3 7.73 5.28 0.65
N CYS A 4 6.90 5.13 1.68
CA CYS A 4 5.84 4.12 1.70
C CYS A 4 4.48 4.77 1.92
N PHE A 5 3.52 4.53 1.03
CA PHE A 5 2.13 4.91 1.22
C PHE A 5 1.36 3.83 1.97
N LEU A 6 0.41 4.24 2.81
CA LEU A 6 -0.58 3.35 3.42
C LEU A 6 -1.97 3.79 2.94
N ILE A 7 -2.69 2.89 2.27
CA ILE A 7 -4.01 3.17 1.68
C ILE A 7 -5.04 2.10 2.06
N ALA A 8 -6.32 2.46 2.00
CA ALA A 8 -7.42 1.56 2.36
C ALA A 8 -7.56 0.38 1.40
N ASN A 9 -7.68 0.63 0.09
CA ASN A 9 -7.75 -0.41 -0.95
C ASN A 9 -7.22 0.14 -2.28
N ILE A 10 -6.05 -0.32 -2.73
CA ILE A 10 -5.43 0.20 -3.97
C ILE A 10 -6.16 -0.26 -5.25
N SER A 11 -6.98 -1.30 -5.16
CA SER A 11 -7.74 -1.86 -6.28
C SER A 11 -9.00 -1.05 -6.62
N ASN A 12 -9.36 -0.05 -5.82
CA ASN A 12 -10.54 0.78 -6.07
C ASN A 12 -10.29 1.83 -7.16
N LYS A 13 -11.38 2.27 -7.82
CA LYS A 13 -11.38 3.35 -8.82
C LYS A 13 -11.63 4.73 -8.20
N ASP A 14 -11.33 4.89 -6.92
CA ASP A 14 -11.67 6.10 -6.16
C ASP A 14 -10.59 7.18 -6.29
N GLY A 15 -10.91 8.40 -5.84
CA GLY A 15 -10.06 9.57 -6.04
C GLY A 15 -8.73 9.50 -5.28
N THR A 16 -8.73 8.94 -4.07
CA THR A 16 -7.51 8.82 -3.25
C THR A 16 -6.51 7.90 -3.93
N GLU A 17 -6.96 6.76 -4.45
CA GLU A 17 -6.19 5.75 -5.14
C GLU A 17 -5.58 6.31 -6.43
N ARG A 18 -6.35 7.13 -7.17
CA ARG A 18 -5.85 7.85 -8.34
C ARG A 18 -4.71 8.79 -7.97
N VAL A 19 -4.92 9.64 -6.96
CA VAL A 19 -3.92 10.63 -6.53
C VAL A 19 -2.68 9.93 -5.98
N THR A 20 -2.84 8.92 -5.13
CA THR A 20 -1.74 8.11 -4.61
C THR A 20 -0.92 7.50 -5.74
N SER A 21 -1.57 6.93 -6.76
CA SER A 21 -0.86 6.32 -7.91
C SER A 21 -0.07 7.36 -8.72
N MET A 22 -0.66 8.54 -8.96
CA MET A 22 0.03 9.64 -9.65
C MET A 22 1.24 10.15 -8.88
N ILE A 23 1.11 10.33 -7.56
CA ILE A 23 2.20 10.80 -6.70
C ILE A 23 3.30 9.73 -6.64
N ALA A 24 2.94 8.46 -6.43
CA ALA A 24 3.89 7.36 -6.35
C ALA A 24 4.74 7.24 -7.63
N ASN A 25 4.10 7.26 -8.80
CA ASN A 25 4.81 7.26 -10.09
C ASN A 25 5.74 8.48 -10.24
N GLY A 26 5.25 9.67 -9.86
CA GLY A 26 6.05 10.90 -9.91
C GLY A 26 7.28 10.85 -9.00
N LEU A 27 7.16 10.25 -7.82
CA LEU A 27 8.27 10.07 -6.88
C LEU A 27 9.29 9.05 -7.41
N VAL A 28 8.84 7.95 -8.00
CA VAL A 28 9.73 6.99 -8.66
C VAL A 28 10.56 7.66 -9.77
N ASN A 29 9.92 8.52 -10.58
CA ASN A 29 10.61 9.28 -11.63
C ASN A 29 11.63 10.31 -11.09
N LYS A 30 11.49 10.71 -9.82
CA LYS A 30 12.44 11.57 -9.11
C LYS A 30 13.57 10.78 -8.43
N GLY A 31 13.62 9.46 -8.61
CA GLY A 31 14.66 8.59 -8.06
C GLY A 31 14.40 8.08 -6.64
N PHE A 32 13.17 8.19 -6.14
CA PHE A 32 12.79 7.60 -4.85
C PHE A 32 12.44 6.12 -5.02
N GLU A 33 12.77 5.32 -4.01
CA GLU A 33 12.23 3.96 -3.86
C GLU A 33 10.86 4.08 -3.20
N VAL A 34 9.81 3.62 -3.90
CA VAL A 34 8.42 3.81 -3.48
C VAL A 34 7.73 2.47 -3.26
N GLY A 35 7.11 2.31 -2.09
CA GLY A 35 6.24 1.19 -1.76
C GLY A 35 4.81 1.64 -1.46
N ILE A 36 3.86 0.72 -1.60
CA ILE A 36 2.46 0.92 -1.22
C ILE A 36 2.03 -0.27 -0.36
N ILE A 37 1.49 0.03 0.82
CA ILE A 37 0.81 -0.94 1.67
C ILE A 37 -0.69 -0.65 1.54
N THR A 38 -1.43 -1.65 1.10
CA THR A 38 -2.89 -1.60 1.06
C THR A 38 -3.50 -2.39 2.21
N CYS A 39 -4.52 -1.82 2.88
CA CYS A 39 -5.13 -2.47 4.02
C CYS A 39 -6.02 -3.64 3.60
N LYS A 40 -6.66 -3.53 2.43
CA LYS A 40 -7.62 -4.49 1.91
C LYS A 40 -7.45 -4.71 0.42
N GLY A 41 -7.99 -5.82 -0.07
CA GLY A 41 -7.99 -6.13 -1.49
C GLY A 41 -6.66 -6.72 -1.94
N ASP A 42 -6.42 -6.64 -3.23
CA ASP A 42 -5.32 -7.33 -3.89
C ASP A 42 -4.10 -6.42 -4.07
N VAL A 43 -2.99 -7.04 -4.50
CA VAL A 43 -1.78 -6.31 -4.92
C VAL A 43 -1.92 -5.65 -6.29
N HIS A 44 -3.12 -5.63 -6.87
CA HIS A 44 -3.40 -5.02 -8.17
C HIS A 44 -4.05 -3.64 -7.98
N SER A 45 -3.40 -2.61 -8.53
CA SER A 45 -3.97 -1.27 -8.61
C SER A 45 -4.90 -1.14 -9.81
N PHE A 46 -6.01 -0.43 -9.65
CA PHE A 46 -6.87 -0.05 -10.79
C PHE A 46 -6.16 0.93 -11.72
N PHE A 47 -5.39 1.86 -11.15
CA PHE A 47 -4.62 2.85 -11.91
C PHE A 47 -3.22 2.33 -12.19
N THR A 48 -2.67 2.67 -13.36
CA THR A 48 -1.33 2.24 -13.76
C THR A 48 -0.28 2.71 -12.77
N LEU A 49 0.52 1.77 -12.27
CA LEU A 49 1.68 2.01 -11.43
C LEU A 49 2.94 1.63 -12.20
N ASP A 50 4.01 2.38 -11.96
CA ASP A 50 5.35 2.04 -12.42
C ASP A 50 5.76 0.67 -11.85
N SER A 51 6.37 -0.18 -12.68
CA SER A 51 6.74 -1.55 -12.31
C SER A 51 7.77 -1.63 -11.18
N ARG A 52 8.46 -0.52 -10.88
CA ARG A 52 9.38 -0.39 -9.74
C ARG A 52 8.66 -0.24 -8.40
N ILE A 53 7.36 0.08 -8.40
CA ILE A 53 6.57 0.26 -7.16
C ILE A 53 6.16 -1.10 -6.62
N LYS A 54 6.58 -1.40 -5.40
CA LYS A 54 6.17 -2.63 -4.69
C LYS A 54 4.85 -2.41 -3.97
N ILE A 55 3.95 -3.39 -4.08
CA ILE A 55 2.65 -3.37 -3.41
C ILE A 55 2.57 -4.55 -2.44
N ASN A 56 2.23 -4.25 -1.18
CA ASN A 56 1.96 -5.25 -0.15
C ASN A 56 0.51 -5.07 0.34
N THR A 57 -0.15 -6.17 0.70
CA THR A 57 -1.52 -6.13 1.25
C THR A 57 -1.55 -6.70 2.66
N LEU A 58 -2.37 -6.11 3.53
CA LEU A 58 -2.56 -6.55 4.91
C LEU A 58 -3.70 -7.56 5.07
N HIS A 59 -4.55 -7.73 4.05
CA HIS A 59 -5.72 -8.61 4.06
C HIS A 59 -6.63 -8.42 5.29
N ASN A 60 -6.83 -7.17 5.71
CA ASN A 60 -7.59 -6.86 6.92
C ASN A 60 -9.09 -7.22 6.83
N GLU A 61 -9.62 -7.36 5.62
CA GLU A 61 -10.98 -7.85 5.33
C GLU A 61 -11.22 -9.28 5.82
N ASN A 62 -10.15 -10.08 5.94
CA ASN A 62 -10.25 -11.46 6.44
C ASN A 62 -10.29 -11.54 7.98
N ILE A 63 -10.18 -10.40 8.68
CA ILE A 63 -10.18 -10.34 10.14
C ILE A 63 -11.42 -9.58 10.63
N SER A 64 -12.39 -10.35 11.13
CA SER A 64 -13.68 -9.82 11.61
C SER A 64 -13.53 -8.93 12.85
N ASN A 65 -12.77 -9.37 13.85
CA ASN A 65 -12.63 -8.64 15.11
C ASN A 65 -11.75 -7.38 14.96
N SER A 66 -12.27 -6.25 15.44
CA SER A 66 -11.65 -4.93 15.30
C SER A 66 -10.31 -4.79 16.04
N LEU A 67 -10.18 -5.40 17.22
CA LEU A 67 -8.96 -5.33 18.02
C LEU A 67 -7.86 -6.19 17.38
N THR A 68 -8.20 -7.42 17.01
CA THR A 68 -7.24 -8.33 16.36
C THR A 68 -6.78 -7.79 15.02
N ARG A 69 -7.66 -7.13 14.26
CA ARG A 69 -7.30 -6.47 12.99
C ARG A 69 -6.28 -5.35 13.18
N LYS A 70 -6.42 -4.54 14.24
CA LYS A 70 -5.43 -3.49 14.57
C LYS A 70 -4.08 -4.08 14.94
N ILE A 71 -4.06 -5.11 15.78
CA ILE A 71 -2.83 -5.81 16.18
C ILE A 71 -2.14 -6.43 14.95
N HIS A 72 -2.91 -7.13 14.11
CA HIS A 72 -2.43 -7.70 12.85
C HIS A 72 -1.85 -6.65 11.91
N SER A 73 -2.55 -5.52 11.72
CA SER A 73 -2.08 -4.41 10.89
C SER A 73 -0.74 -3.88 11.38
N TYR A 74 -0.62 -3.62 12.69
CA TYR A 74 0.62 -3.13 13.29
C TYR A 74 1.78 -4.11 13.06
N ASN A 75 1.56 -5.38 13.40
CA ASN A 75 2.58 -6.42 13.25
C ASN A 75 2.99 -6.63 11.78
N SER A 76 2.05 -6.55 10.85
CA SER A 76 2.29 -6.74 9.43
C SER A 76 3.04 -5.55 8.82
N ILE A 77 2.62 -4.32 9.13
CA ILE A 77 3.33 -3.10 8.72
C ILE A 77 4.75 -3.10 9.29
N TRP A 78 4.93 -3.44 10.56
CA TRP A 78 6.24 -3.55 11.20
C TRP A 78 7.16 -4.52 10.45
N LYS A 79 6.64 -5.70 10.09
CA LYS A 79 7.39 -6.70 9.30
C LYS A 79 7.79 -6.20 7.93
N ILE A 80 6.92 -5.45 7.24
CA ILE A 80 7.20 -4.93 5.89
C ILE A 80 8.23 -3.80 5.96
N VAL A 81 8.01 -2.82 6.82
CA VAL A 81 8.83 -1.59 6.87
C VAL A 81 10.23 -1.83 7.42
N ILE A 82 10.41 -2.77 8.35
CA ILE A 82 11.73 -3.02 8.98
C ILE A 82 12.55 -4.07 8.24
N ARG A 83 11.93 -4.98 7.48
CA ARG A 83 12.66 -6.03 6.75
C ARG A 83 13.08 -5.62 5.34
N GLU A 84 12.55 -4.53 4.78
CA GLU A 84 12.95 -3.97 3.48
C GLU A 84 14.01 -2.87 3.58
#